data_AF-A0A3N1JGY7-F1
#
_entry.id   AF-A0A3N1JGY7-F1
#
_cell.length_a   1.000
_cell.length_b   1.000
_cell.length_c   1.000
_cell.angle_alpha   90.00
_cell.angle_beta   90.00
_cell.angle_gamma   90.00
#
_symmetry.space_group_name_H-M   'P 1'
#
loop_
_entity.id
_entity.type
_entity.pdbx_description
1 polymer ?
#
loop_
_entity_poly.entity_id
_entity_poly.type
_entity_poly.pdbx_seq_one_letter_code
_entity_poly.pdbx_strand_id
1 'polypeptide(L)'
;MAWIVLFVSAALETVWATALGESHGFTRLQPTIVFAITIVISLVAFGYVLRHVPISTAYAVWTGTGAALTVLWGMATGAEPVTVLRLVFIAGIVGCVVGLKLLPARPAAHAASAPAARDRA
;
A
#
# COMPACT_ATOMS: atom_id res chain seq x y z
N MET A 1 -14.48 8.20 -5.34
CA MET A 1 -13.38 8.16 -6.33
C MET A 1 -12.02 7.79 -5.72
N ALA A 2 -11.58 8.41 -4.62
CA ALA A 2 -10.28 8.11 -3.99
C ALA A 2 -10.02 6.61 -3.72
N TRP A 3 -11.01 5.83 -3.28
CA TRP A 3 -10.85 4.38 -3.08
C TRP A 3 -10.55 3.59 -4.36
N ILE A 4 -11.14 3.96 -5.49
CA ILE A 4 -10.83 3.32 -6.78
C ILE A 4 -9.38 3.63 -7.16
N VAL A 5 -8.97 4.90 -7.03
CA VAL A 5 -7.59 5.34 -7.29
C VAL A 5 -6.61 4.62 -6.36
N LEU A 6 -6.99 4.36 -5.10
CA LEU A 6 -6.19 3.60 -4.15
C LEU A 6 -5.94 2.16 -4.61
N PHE A 7 -6.98 1.44 -5.04
CA PHE A 7 -6.82 0.08 -5.55
C PHE A 7 -6.05 0.04 -6.88
N VAL A 8 -6.26 1.01 -7.77
CA VAL A 8 -5.46 1.14 -9.00
C VAL A 8 -3.99 1.42 -8.68
N SER A 9 -3.73 2.31 -7.73
CA SER A 9 -2.37 2.60 -7.25
C SER A 9 -1.73 1.37 -6.62
N ALA A 10 -2.47 0.57 -5.84
CA ALA A 10 -1.96 -0.68 -5.28
C ALA A 10 -1.70 -1.76 -6.36
N ALA A 11 -2.50 -1.80 -7.43
CA ALA A 11 -2.24 -2.70 -8.56
C ALA A 11 -0.98 -2.28 -9.34
N LEU A 12 -0.76 -0.97 -9.53
CA LEU A 12 0.49 -0.45 -10.07
C LEU A 12 1.68 -0.79 -9.16
N GLU A 13 1.45 -0.89 -7.85
CA GLU A 13 2.46 -1.36 -6.90
C GLU A 13 2.99 -2.74 -7.26
N THR A 14 2.09 -3.67 -7.55
CA THR A 14 2.46 -5.01 -8.01
C THR A 14 3.28 -4.99 -9.29
N VAL A 15 2.93 -4.11 -10.24
CA VAL A 15 3.66 -3.99 -11.50
C VAL A 15 5.09 -3.50 -11.25
N TRP A 16 5.27 -2.40 -10.51
CA TRP A 16 6.62 -1.87 -10.27
C TRP A 16 7.43 -2.79 -9.37
N ALA A 17 6.83 -3.43 -8.37
CA ALA A 17 7.53 -4.34 -7.46
C ALA A 17 8.05 -5.59 -8.21
N THR A 18 7.21 -6.16 -9.08
CA THR A 18 7.62 -7.28 -9.94
C THR A 18 8.72 -6.85 -10.91
N ALA A 19 8.57 -5.70 -11.57
CA ALA A 19 9.57 -5.18 -12.50
C ALA A 19 10.91 -4.86 -11.81
N LEU A 20 10.88 -4.37 -10.57
CA LEU A 20 12.07 -4.13 -9.77
C LEU A 20 12.83 -5.44 -9.49
N GLY A 21 12.12 -6.51 -9.13
CA GLY A 21 12.72 -7.84 -8.96
C GLY A 21 13.37 -8.36 -10.25
N GLU A 22 12.64 -8.27 -11.37
CA GLU A 22 13.11 -8.67 -12.71
C GLU A 22 14.27 -7.83 -13.25
N SER A 23 14.50 -6.63 -12.69
CA SER A 23 15.59 -5.75 -13.11
C SER A 23 16.99 -6.30 -12.81
N HIS A 24 17.08 -7.30 -11.92
CA HIS A 24 18.34 -7.84 -11.39
C HIS A 24 19.29 -6.73 -10.94
N GLY A 25 18.83 -5.86 -10.04
CA GLY A 25 19.62 -4.73 -9.54
C GLY A 25 19.85 -3.67 -10.61
N PHE A 26 18.84 -3.36 -11.43
CA PHE A 26 18.88 -2.36 -12.50
C PHE A 26 19.80 -2.68 -13.69
N THR A 27 20.24 -3.93 -13.83
CA THR A 27 21.09 -4.35 -14.95
C THR A 27 20.29 -4.59 -16.23
N ARG A 28 19.01 -4.97 -16.12
CA ARG A 28 18.11 -5.14 -17.27
C ARG A 28 17.32 -3.87 -17.55
N LEU A 29 17.51 -3.30 -18.74
CA LEU A 29 16.93 -2.00 -19.11
C LEU A 29 15.40 -2.01 -19.20
N GLN A 30 14.82 -3.01 -19.87
CA GLN A 30 13.36 -3.12 -20.04
C GLN A 30 12.58 -3.12 -18.72
N PRO A 31 12.83 -4.04 -17.77
CA PRO A 31 12.12 -4.04 -16.48
C PRO A 31 12.44 -2.80 -15.64
N THR A 32 13.64 -2.22 -15.76
CA THR A 32 14.00 -0.96 -15.08
C THR A 32 13.14 0.21 -15.56
N ILE A 33 12.90 0.33 -16.87
CA ILE A 33 12.03 1.37 -17.43
C ILE A 33 10.58 1.16 -16.95
N VAL A 34 10.09 -0.08 -16.98
CA VAL A 34 8.73 -0.41 -16.47
C VAL A 34 8.61 -0.01 -15.01
N PHE A 35 9.56 -0.39 -14.17
CA PHE A 35 9.64 0.01 -12.76
C PHE A 35 9.59 1.53 -12.62
N ALA A 36 10.48 2.26 -13.30
CA ALA A 36 10.61 3.71 -13.17
C ALA A 36 9.33 4.47 -13.54
N ILE A 37 8.63 4.04 -14.60
CA ILE A 37 7.37 4.67 -15.02
C ILE A 37 6.25 4.32 -14.03
N THR A 38 6.10 3.04 -13.71
CA THR A 38 4.96 2.57 -12.92
C THR A 38 5.04 2.97 -11.45
N ILE A 39 6.24 3.07 -10.86
CA ILE A 39 6.41 3.58 -9.49
C ILE A 39 6.00 5.05 -9.39
N VAL A 40 6.37 5.89 -10.36
CA VAL A 40 6.02 7.31 -10.36
C VAL A 40 4.50 7.48 -10.47
N ILE A 41 3.86 6.78 -11.41
CA ILE A 41 2.40 6.83 -11.57
C ILE A 41 1.71 6.32 -10.31
N SER A 42 2.19 5.21 -9.73
CA SER A 42 1.66 4.63 -8.51
C SER A 42 1.68 5.63 -7.35
N LEU A 43 2.84 6.26 -7.10
CA LEU A 43 3.03 7.19 -5.99
C LEU A 43 2.25 8.50 -6.19
N VAL A 44 2.12 9.00 -7.42
CA VAL A 44 1.29 10.17 -7.73
C VAL A 44 -0.19 9.87 -7.46
N ALA A 45 -0.68 8.71 -7.92
CA ALA A 45 -2.04 8.27 -7.64
C ALA A 45 -2.28 8.10 -6.13
N PHE A 46 -1.32 7.52 -5.40
CA PHE A 46 -1.39 7.40 -3.94
C PHE A 46 -1.43 8.78 -3.26
N GLY A 47 -0.59 9.71 -3.69
CA GLY A 47 -0.59 11.10 -3.19
C GLY A 47 -1.94 11.81 -3.38
N TYR A 48 -2.67 11.51 -4.46
CA TYR A 48 -4.05 11.99 -4.64
C TYR A 48 -5.01 11.39 -3.60
N VAL A 49 -4.88 10.09 -3.28
CA VAL A 49 -5.71 9.43 -2.26
C VAL A 49 -5.51 10.07 -0.88
N LEU A 50 -4.27 10.42 -0.53
CA LEU A 50 -3.93 11.03 0.75
C LEU A 50 -4.61 12.38 1.01
N ARG A 51 -5.14 13.05 -0.02
CA ARG A 51 -5.94 14.28 0.14
C ARG A 51 -7.34 14.01 0.70
N HIS A 52 -7.78 12.75 0.70
CA HIS A 52 -9.16 12.35 1.01
C HIS A 52 -9.23 11.28 2.08
N VAL A 53 -8.19 10.45 2.23
CA VAL A 53 -8.13 9.32 3.16
C VAL A 53 -6.95 9.54 4.10
N PRO A 54 -7.12 9.35 5.43
CA PRO A 54 -6.02 9.46 6.38
C PRO A 54 -4.86 8.55 6.02
N ILE A 55 -3.64 9.06 6.17
CA ILE A 55 -2.41 8.38 5.72
C ILE A 55 -2.24 6.99 6.31
N SER A 56 -2.58 6.79 7.59
CA SER A 56 -2.50 5.48 8.24
C SER A 56 -3.40 4.44 7.58
N THR A 57 -4.65 4.79 7.29
CA THR A 57 -5.60 3.93 6.59
C THR A 57 -5.18 3.71 5.13
N ALA A 58 -4.85 4.78 4.42
CA ALA A 58 -4.47 4.70 3.01
C ALA A 58 -3.20 3.85 2.82
N TYR A 59 -2.16 4.09 3.62
CA TYR A 59 -0.88 3.39 3.50
C TYR A 59 -1.01 1.90 3.82
N ALA A 60 -1.73 1.56 4.90
CA ALA A 60 -1.96 0.16 5.26
C ALA A 60 -2.78 -0.59 4.20
N VAL A 61 -3.82 0.04 3.63
CA VAL A 61 -4.60 -0.55 2.53
C VAL A 61 -3.77 -0.69 1.27
N TRP A 62 -3.00 0.35 0.90
CA TRP A 62 -2.15 0.37 -0.29
C TRP A 62 -1.11 -0.75 -0.24
N THR A 63 -0.21 -0.69 0.75
CA THR A 63 0.86 -1.69 0.95
C THR A 63 0.32 -3.10 1.16
N GLY A 64 -0.75 -3.28 1.95
CA GLY A 64 -1.34 -4.60 2.16
C GLY A 64 -1.90 -5.19 0.86
N THR A 65 -2.63 -4.40 0.08
CA THR A 65 -3.17 -4.85 -1.21
C THR A 65 -2.05 -5.11 -2.22
N GLY A 66 -1.08 -4.20 -2.33
CA GLY A 66 0.08 -4.33 -3.22
C GLY A 66 0.92 -5.56 -2.90
N ALA A 67 1.19 -5.83 -1.62
CA ALA A 67 1.90 -7.02 -1.18
C ALA A 67 1.13 -8.31 -1.51
N ALA A 68 -0.17 -8.37 -1.18
CA ALA A 68 -1.01 -9.53 -1.48
C ALA A 68 -1.04 -9.82 -2.99
N LEU A 69 -1.25 -8.81 -3.82
CA LEU A 69 -1.26 -8.94 -5.27
C LEU A 69 0.10 -9.35 -5.84
N THR A 70 1.21 -8.82 -5.30
CA THR A 70 2.57 -9.20 -5.73
C THR A 70 2.87 -10.67 -5.45
N VAL A 71 2.51 -11.16 -4.27
CA VAL A 71 2.70 -12.59 -3.94
C VAL A 71 1.80 -13.47 -4.80
N LEU A 72 0.54 -13.08 -5.00
CA LEU A 72 -0.38 -13.81 -5.89
C LEU A 72 0.12 -13.82 -7.34
N TRP A 73 0.72 -12.73 -7.81
CA TRP A 73 1.32 -12.65 -9.13
C TRP A 73 2.53 -13.59 -9.25
N GLY A 74 3.44 -13.59 -8.27
CA GLY A 74 4.58 -14.52 -8.24
C GLY A 74 4.14 -16.00 -8.23
N MET A 75 3.05 -16.32 -7.52
CA MET A 75 2.44 -17.64 -7.55
C MET A 75 1.86 -17.98 -8.92
N ALA A 76 1.12 -17.05 -9.55
CA ALA A 76 0.46 -17.26 -10.83
C ALA A 76 1.46 -17.43 -11.99
N THR A 77 2.61 -16.76 -11.94
CA THR A 77 3.68 -16.89 -12.95
C THR A 77 4.59 -18.08 -12.70
N GLY A 78 4.46 -18.76 -11.56
CA GLY A 78 5.34 -19.87 -11.17
C GLY A 78 6.70 -19.43 -10.64
N ALA A 79 6.93 -18.13 -10.45
CA ALA A 79 8.15 -17.61 -9.82
C ALA A 79 8.24 -17.99 -8.33
N GLU A 80 7.10 -18.24 -7.69
CA GLU A 80 6.99 -18.54 -6.28
C GLU A 80 6.12 -19.78 -6.00
N PRO A 81 6.50 -20.66 -5.05
CA PRO A 81 5.70 -21.83 -4.73
C PRO A 81 4.38 -21.45 -4.04
N VAL A 82 3.31 -22.15 -4.44
CA VAL A 82 2.01 -22.08 -3.77
C VAL A 82 2.04 -23.00 -2.56
N THR A 83 1.99 -22.42 -1.36
CA THR A 83 1.91 -23.18 -0.11
C THR A 83 0.71 -22.73 0.71
N VAL A 84 0.12 -23.66 1.45
CA VAL A 84 -1.04 -23.39 2.32
C VAL A 84 -0.73 -22.23 3.29
N LEU A 85 0.46 -22.22 3.86
CA LEU A 85 0.87 -21.18 4.81
C LEU A 85 0.93 -19.79 4.18
N ARG A 86 1.42 -19.67 2.94
CA ARG A 86 1.41 -18.38 2.22
C ARG A 86 0.00 -17.91 1.93
N LEU A 87 -0.90 -18.82 1.53
CA LEU A 87 -2.31 -18.49 1.31
C LEU A 87 -2.99 -17.98 2.59
N VAL A 88 -2.69 -18.59 3.74
CA VAL A 88 -3.20 -18.13 5.06
C VAL A 88 -2.70 -16.71 5.36
N PHE A 89 -1.43 -16.41 5.14
CA PHE A 89 -0.90 -15.06 5.37
C PHE A 89 -1.48 -14.02 4.40
N ILE A 90 -1.65 -14.35 3.12
CA ILE A 90 -2.33 -13.48 2.15
C ILE A 90 -3.77 -13.21 2.59
N ALA A 91 -4.50 -14.24 3.02
CA ALA A 91 -5.86 -14.08 3.55
C ALA A 91 -5.88 -13.17 4.80
N GLY A 92 -4.88 -13.29 5.68
CA GLY A 92 -4.69 -12.39 6.82
C GLY A 92 -4.47 -10.94 6.41
N ILE A 93 -3.61 -10.69 5.40
CA ILE A 93 -3.39 -9.34 4.84
C ILE A 93 -4.71 -8.76 4.32
N VAL A 94 -5.44 -9.53 3.51
CA VAL A 94 -6.73 -9.11 2.95
C VAL A 94 -7.73 -8.81 4.09
N GLY A 95 -7.78 -9.65 5.13
CA GLY A 95 -8.60 -9.44 6.31
C GLY A 95 -8.29 -8.12 7.03
N CYS A 96 -7.01 -7.82 7.25
CA CYS A 96 -6.57 -6.56 7.84
C CYS A 96 -6.93 -5.34 6.98
N VAL A 97 -6.74 -5.42 5.65
CA VAL A 97 -7.09 -4.38 4.70
C VAL A 97 -8.60 -4.10 4.72
N VAL A 98 -9.42 -5.15 4.69
CA VAL A 98 -10.88 -5.02 4.77
C VAL A 98 -11.30 -4.42 6.12
N GLY A 99 -10.71 -4.89 7.22
CA GLY A 99 -10.98 -4.36 8.57
C GLY A 99 -10.69 -2.86 8.66
N LEU A 100 -9.54 -2.41 8.19
CA LEU A 100 -9.15 -1.00 8.19
C LEU A 100 -10.04 -0.12 7.31
N LYS A 101 -10.55 -0.65 6.20
CA LYS A 101 -11.51 0.05 5.33
C LYS A 101 -12.87 0.24 6.00
N LEU A 102 -13.30 -0.72 6.83
CA LEU A 102 -14.59 -0.68 7.51
C LEU A 102 -14.57 0.21 8.77
N LEU A 103 -13.39 0.46 9.33
CA LEU A 103 -13.25 1.33 10.49
C LEU A 103 -13.30 2.81 10.11
N PRO A 104 -14.13 3.63 10.79
CA PRO A 104 -14.10 5.08 10.60
C PRO A 104 -12.71 5.61 11.00
N ALA A 105 -12.00 6.18 10.04
CA ALA A 105 -10.76 6.88 10.33
C ALA A 105 -11.11 8.19 11.06
N ARG A 106 -11.22 8.12 12.39
CA ARG A 106 -11.39 9.32 13.21
C ARG A 106 -10.08 10.11 13.11
N PRO A 107 -10.08 11.35 12.60
CA PRO A 107 -8.94 12.22 12.77
C PRO A 107 -8.64 12.26 14.26
N ALA A 108 -7.39 12.02 14.67
CA ALA A 108 -7.01 12.29 16.05
C ALA A 108 -7.42 13.75 16.30
N ALA A 109 -8.48 13.94 17.11
CA ALA A 109 -8.82 15.25 17.61
C ALA A 109 -7.50 15.80 18.13
N HIS A 110 -7.07 16.95 17.59
CA HIS A 110 -5.81 17.61 17.92
C HIS A 110 -5.50 17.29 19.36
N ALA A 111 -4.39 16.59 19.61
CA ALA A 111 -3.91 16.29 20.95
C ALA A 111 -4.17 17.55 21.75
N ALA A 112 -5.12 17.41 22.68
CA ALA A 112 -5.87 18.51 23.23
C ALA A 112 -4.91 19.64 23.56
N SER A 113 -5.27 20.85 23.13
CA SER A 113 -4.93 22.08 23.84
C SER A 113 -4.49 21.75 25.26
N ALA A 114 -3.20 21.80 25.55
CA ALA A 114 -2.75 21.78 26.92
C ALA A 114 -3.04 23.18 27.46
N PRO A 115 -4.04 23.39 28.34
CA PRO A 115 -4.03 24.59 29.15
C PRO A 115 -3.13 24.25 30.33
N ALA A 116 -1.81 24.40 30.16
CA ALA A 116 -0.90 24.28 31.28
C ALA A 116 -0.95 25.59 32.08
N ALA A 117 -1.79 25.57 33.11
CA ALA A 117 -1.74 26.35 34.34
C ALA A 117 -2.10 27.85 34.28
N ARG A 118 -3.36 28.12 34.67
CA ARG A 118 -3.72 29.24 35.55
C ARG A 118 -2.89 29.18 36.85
N ASP A 119 -2.57 30.36 37.37
CA ASP A 119 -2.31 30.72 38.77
C ASP A 119 -1.28 29.90 39.57
N ARG A 120 -0.15 30.56 39.91
CA ARG A 120 0.28 30.88 41.30
C ARG A 120 1.75 31.36 41.30
N ALA A 121 1.96 32.66 41.47
CA ALA A 121 2.95 33.31 42.36
C ALA A 121 3.05 34.80 42.01
#